data_AF-A0A5T8SF96-F1
#
_entry.id   AF-A0A5T8SF96-F1
#
_cell.length_a   1.000
_cell.length_b   1.000
_cell.length_c   1.000
_cell.angle_alpha   90.00
_cell.angle_beta   90.00
_cell.angle_gamma   90.00
#
_symmetry.space_group_name_H-M   'P 1'
#
loop_
_entity.id
_entity.type
_entity.pdbx_description
1 polymer ?
#
loop_
_entity_poly.entity_id
_entity_poly.type
_entity_poly.pdbx_seq_one_letter_code
_entity_poly.pdbx_strand_id
1 'polypeptide(L)'
;MSSGIAAEALDHVDFKRVFDALIRNLFLKNRDSDTDVTIDIESIRRATWLASLGSLGDESQKSIANAFGSLLYLYDPSNELYLKTCYILQSRSGNLVSSKHLNGLYKENQKLHNFGTTLDFELATHRFELGKDFDGKTIFFTHYQKSLWEKLESGVNIAVS
;
A
#
# COMPACT_ATOMS: atom_id res chain seq x y z
N MET A 1 15.55 -20.12 -11.06
CA MET A 1 14.88 -19.41 -9.97
C MET A 1 13.39 -19.58 -10.21
N SER A 2 12.69 -20.37 -9.40
CA SER A 2 11.23 -20.49 -9.53
C SER A 2 10.66 -19.13 -9.14
N SER A 3 10.11 -18.41 -10.10
CA SER A 3 9.40 -17.15 -9.85
C SER A 3 8.19 -17.49 -8.98
N GLY A 4 8.13 -16.93 -7.78
CA GLY A 4 6.92 -17.05 -6.95
C GLY A 4 5.74 -16.39 -7.67
N ILE A 5 4.52 -16.83 -7.35
CA ILE A 5 3.27 -16.30 -7.92
C ILE A 5 3.22 -14.76 -7.84
N ALA A 6 3.75 -14.16 -6.77
CA ALA A 6 3.85 -12.71 -6.62
C ALA A 6 4.75 -12.05 -7.68
N ALA A 7 5.89 -12.66 -8.01
CA ALA A 7 6.79 -12.15 -9.04
C ALA A 7 6.16 -12.28 -10.43
N GLU A 8 5.50 -13.40 -10.73
CA GLU A 8 4.80 -13.61 -12.00
C GLU A 8 3.63 -12.64 -12.19
N ALA A 9 2.88 -12.35 -11.11
CA ALA A 9 1.79 -11.39 -11.14
C ALA A 9 2.25 -9.98 -11.47
N LEU A 10 3.39 -9.55 -10.91
CA LEU A 10 3.97 -8.22 -11.17
C LEU A 10 4.72 -8.16 -12.51
N ASP A 11 5.17 -9.31 -13.03
CA ASP A 11 5.80 -9.37 -14.36
C ASP A 11 4.77 -9.37 -15.51
N HIS A 12 3.50 -9.67 -15.19
CA HIS A 12 2.41 -9.79 -16.15
C HIS A 12 2.19 -8.50 -16.96
N VAL A 13 1.94 -8.66 -18.27
CA VAL A 13 1.81 -7.55 -19.24
C VAL A 13 0.73 -6.55 -18.86
N ASP A 14 -0.41 -7.02 -18.36
CA ASP A 14 -1.50 -6.12 -17.94
C ASP A 14 -1.13 -5.25 -16.74
N PHE A 15 -0.36 -5.79 -15.79
CA PHE A 15 0.11 -5.01 -14.65
C PHE A 15 1.09 -3.94 -15.12
N LYS A 16 2.15 -4.33 -15.85
CA LYS A 16 3.17 -3.40 -16.36
C LYS A 16 2.57 -2.28 -17.19
N ARG A 17 1.66 -2.61 -18.12
CA ARG A 17 1.01 -1.62 -18.97
C ARG A 17 0.28 -0.55 -18.16
N VAL A 18 -0.48 -0.96 -17.13
CA VAL A 18 -1.22 -0.02 -16.28
C VAL A 18 -0.26 0.76 -15.37
N PHE A 19 0.73 0.08 -14.79
CA PHE A 19 1.74 0.70 -13.94
C PHE A 19 2.51 1.82 -14.67
N ASP A 20 2.99 1.54 -15.88
CA ASP A 20 3.69 2.51 -16.72
C ASP A 20 2.78 3.67 -17.15
N ALA A 21 1.51 3.39 -17.46
CA ALA A 21 0.54 4.43 -17.79
C ALA A 21 0.27 5.36 -16.60
N LEU A 22 0.16 4.81 -15.38
CA LEU A 22 -0.01 5.61 -14.17
C LEU A 22 1.22 6.48 -13.88
N ILE A 23 2.44 5.95 -14.07
CA ILE A 23 3.68 6.73 -13.95
C ILE A 23 3.67 7.87 -14.96
N ARG A 24 3.32 7.58 -16.22
CA ARG A 24 3.27 8.58 -17.28
C ARG A 24 2.26 9.69 -16.97
N ASN A 25 1.07 9.34 -16.47
CA ASN A 25 0.07 10.33 -16.07
C ASN A 25 0.57 11.21 -14.91
N LEU A 26 1.21 10.61 -13.90
CA LEU A 26 1.80 11.40 -12.81
C LEU A 26 2.86 12.39 -13.33
N PHE A 27 3.69 11.95 -14.26
CA PHE A 27 4.71 12.79 -14.87
C PHE A 27 4.12 13.93 -15.71
N LEU A 28 3.06 13.67 -16.47
CA LEU A 28 2.38 14.67 -17.30
C LEU A 28 1.61 15.69 -16.45
N LYS A 29 0.95 15.23 -15.37
CA LYS A 29 0.30 16.06 -14.36
C LYS A 29 1.27 17.03 -13.69
N ASN A 30 2.49 16.57 -13.37
CA ASN A 30 3.54 17.42 -12.81
C ASN A 30 4.10 18.47 -13.79
N ARG A 31 3.79 18.37 -15.08
CA ARG A 31 4.24 19.30 -16.13
C ARG A 31 3.11 20.20 -16.65
N ASP A 32 1.96 20.22 -15.97
CA ASP A 32 0.74 20.92 -16.41
C ASP A 32 0.36 20.59 -17.87
N SER A 33 0.59 19.34 -18.29
CA SER A 33 0.27 18.87 -19.63
C SER A 33 -1.12 18.24 -19.65
N ASP A 34 -2.06 18.81 -20.41
CA ASP A 34 -3.46 18.33 -20.55
C ASP A 34 -3.63 16.98 -21.27
N THR A 35 -2.54 16.25 -21.51
CA THR A 35 -2.56 14.97 -22.22
C THR A 35 -2.55 13.80 -21.25
N ASP A 36 -3.71 13.52 -20.65
CA ASP A 36 -3.86 12.31 -19.84
C ASP A 36 -3.96 11.06 -20.71
N VAL A 37 -3.24 10.01 -20.34
CA VAL A 37 -3.43 8.67 -20.89
C VAL A 37 -4.64 8.06 -20.20
N THR A 38 -5.74 7.94 -20.93
CA THR A 38 -6.93 7.26 -20.41
C THR A 38 -6.62 5.78 -20.17
N ILE A 39 -6.81 5.33 -18.93
CA ILE A 39 -6.69 3.93 -18.56
C ILE A 39 -8.10 3.38 -18.34
N ASP A 40 -8.43 2.29 -19.04
CA ASP A 40 -9.69 1.59 -18.87
C ASP A 40 -9.84 1.00 -17.45
N ILE A 41 -11.05 1.06 -16.91
CA ILE A 41 -11.35 0.67 -15.54
C ILE A 41 -11.20 -0.85 -15.34
N GLU A 42 -11.48 -1.66 -16.35
CA GLU A 42 -11.30 -3.11 -16.28
C GLU A 42 -9.81 -3.47 -16.20
N SER A 43 -8.99 -2.74 -16.94
CA SER A 43 -7.53 -2.85 -16.88
C SER A 43 -6.98 -2.46 -15.50
N ILE A 44 -7.50 -1.40 -14.87
CA ILE A 44 -7.15 -1.03 -13.50
C ILE A 44 -7.55 -2.13 -12.51
N ARG A 45 -8.73 -2.74 -12.67
CA ARG A 45 -9.20 -3.85 -11.81
C ARG A 45 -8.29 -5.07 -11.92
N ARG A 46 -7.92 -5.47 -13.15
CA ARG A 46 -6.95 -6.56 -13.38
C ARG A 46 -5.59 -6.27 -12.75
N ALA A 47 -5.05 -5.08 -12.99
CA ALA A 47 -3.77 -4.66 -12.42
C ALA A 47 -3.82 -4.60 -10.88
N THR A 48 -4.94 -4.16 -10.30
CA THR A 48 -5.16 -4.15 -8.84
C THR A 48 -5.17 -5.56 -8.26
N TRP A 49 -5.82 -6.50 -8.93
CA TRP A 49 -5.81 -7.90 -8.51
C TRP A 49 -4.38 -8.47 -8.54
N LEU A 50 -3.62 -8.22 -9.61
CA LEU A 50 -2.21 -8.62 -9.73
C LEU A 50 -1.33 -7.97 -8.65
N ALA A 51 -1.53 -6.68 -8.37
CA ALA A 51 -0.83 -5.97 -7.30
C ALA A 51 -1.11 -6.58 -5.92
N SER A 52 -2.34 -7.05 -5.69
CA SER A 52 -2.70 -7.71 -4.43
C SER A 52 -1.92 -9.02 -4.21
N LEU A 53 -1.62 -9.77 -5.27
CA LEU A 53 -0.74 -10.94 -5.20
C LEU A 53 0.71 -10.52 -4.95
N GLY A 54 1.18 -9.43 -5.58
CA GLY A 54 2.49 -8.83 -5.34
C GLY A 54 2.70 -8.41 -3.87
N SER A 55 1.65 -7.93 -3.20
CA SER A 55 1.70 -7.51 -1.79
C SER A 55 1.98 -8.66 -0.81
N LEU A 56 1.87 -9.92 -1.25
CA LEU A 56 2.15 -11.13 -0.47
C LEU A 56 3.57 -11.69 -0.74
N GLY A 57 4.34 -11.04 -1.61
CA GLY A 57 5.69 -11.45 -1.97
C GLY A 57 6.78 -11.01 -0.99
N ASP A 58 8.02 -11.02 -1.47
CA ASP A 58 9.18 -10.42 -0.80
C ASP A 58 9.09 -8.88 -0.75
N GLU A 59 10.04 -8.25 -0.07
CA GLU A 59 10.07 -6.80 0.12
C GLU A 59 10.14 -6.01 -1.20
N SER A 60 10.76 -6.56 -2.25
CA SER A 60 10.81 -5.93 -3.56
C SER A 60 9.42 -5.93 -4.20
N GLN A 61 8.73 -7.06 -4.19
CA GLN A 61 7.38 -7.19 -4.73
C GLN A 61 6.35 -6.36 -3.94
N LYS A 62 6.46 -6.37 -2.61
CA LYS A 62 5.66 -5.51 -1.73
C LYS A 62 5.85 -4.02 -2.02
N SER A 63 7.10 -3.60 -2.26
CA SER A 63 7.41 -2.21 -2.61
C SER A 63 6.75 -1.80 -3.93
N ILE A 64 6.79 -2.66 -4.95
CA ILE A 64 6.12 -2.42 -6.24
C ILE A 64 4.60 -2.34 -6.06
N ALA A 65 4.00 -3.25 -5.29
CA ALA A 65 2.56 -3.23 -5.00
C ALA A 65 2.14 -1.95 -4.24
N ASN A 66 2.95 -1.50 -3.28
CA ASN A 66 2.73 -0.25 -2.56
C ASN A 66 2.84 0.98 -3.50
N ALA A 67 3.86 1.01 -4.36
CA ALA A 67 4.01 2.06 -5.37
C ALA A 67 2.80 2.12 -6.30
N PHE A 68 2.28 0.98 -6.74
CA PHE A 68 1.06 0.90 -7.56
C PHE A 68 -0.15 1.50 -6.83
N GLY A 69 -0.37 1.13 -5.56
CA GLY A 69 -1.45 1.70 -4.75
C GLY A 69 -1.34 3.22 -4.62
N SER A 70 -0.14 3.73 -4.41
CA SER A 70 0.14 5.17 -4.32
C SER A 70 -0.13 5.89 -5.65
N LEU A 71 0.29 5.28 -6.76
CA LEU A 71 0.04 5.79 -8.11
C LEU A 71 -1.45 5.87 -8.44
N LEU A 72 -2.25 4.86 -8.06
CA LEU A 72 -3.70 4.89 -8.22
C LEU A 72 -4.35 6.04 -7.45
N TYR A 73 -3.95 6.25 -6.20
CA TYR A 73 -4.47 7.36 -5.40
C TYR A 73 -4.09 8.72 -6.00
N LEU A 74 -2.87 8.89 -6.52
CA LEU A 74 -2.43 10.14 -7.14
C LEU A 74 -3.09 10.42 -8.49
N TYR A 75 -3.45 9.36 -9.21
CA TYR A 75 -4.16 9.43 -10.48
C TYR A 75 -5.55 10.06 -10.29
N ASP A 76 -6.33 9.56 -9.34
CA ASP A 76 -7.62 10.16 -8.95
C ASP A 76 -7.82 10.10 -7.42
N PRO A 77 -7.43 11.17 -6.69
CA PRO A 77 -7.57 11.22 -5.23
C PRO A 77 -9.02 11.25 -4.73
N SER A 78 -9.96 11.60 -5.61
CA SER A 78 -11.40 11.67 -5.27
C SER A 78 -12.07 10.30 -5.35
N ASN A 79 -11.43 9.33 -5.99
CA ASN A 79 -11.94 7.99 -6.15
C ASN A 79 -11.75 7.15 -4.88
N GLU A 80 -12.86 6.89 -4.19
CA GLU A 80 -12.86 6.10 -2.95
C GLU A 80 -12.27 4.69 -3.15
N LEU A 81 -12.48 4.05 -4.32
CA LEU A 81 -11.94 2.72 -4.57
C LEU A 81 -10.41 2.74 -4.63
N TYR A 82 -9.82 3.75 -5.26
CA TYR A 82 -8.37 3.87 -5.36
C TYR A 82 -7.74 4.19 -4.02
N LEU A 83 -8.38 5.06 -3.23
CA LEU A 83 -8.00 5.33 -1.85
C LEU A 83 -8.02 4.04 -1.00
N LYS A 84 -9.07 3.24 -1.11
CA LYS A 84 -9.18 1.96 -0.40
C LYS A 84 -8.10 0.97 -0.85
N THR A 85 -7.90 0.82 -2.16
CA THR A 85 -6.87 -0.06 -2.73
C THR A 85 -5.48 0.33 -2.25
N CYS A 86 -5.15 1.63 -2.26
CA CYS A 86 -3.89 2.15 -1.75
C CYS A 86 -3.65 1.71 -0.30
N TYR A 87 -4.65 1.90 0.55
CA TYR A 87 -4.58 1.52 1.96
C TYR A 87 -4.41 0.01 2.18
N ILE A 88 -5.16 -0.81 1.45
CA ILE A 88 -5.07 -2.28 1.54
C ILE A 88 -3.65 -2.74 1.18
N LEU A 89 -3.11 -2.25 0.07
CA LEU A 89 -1.77 -2.62 -0.39
C LEU A 89 -0.68 -2.16 0.60
N GLN A 90 -0.80 -0.94 1.13
CA GLN A 90 0.10 -0.41 2.17
C GLN A 90 0.04 -1.19 3.48
N SER A 91 -1.16 -1.60 3.90
CA SER A 91 -1.35 -2.41 5.10
C SER A 91 -0.69 -3.78 4.95
N ARG A 92 -0.92 -4.46 3.83
CA ARG A 92 -0.35 -5.80 3.54
C ARG A 92 1.16 -5.76 3.35
N SER A 93 1.69 -4.67 2.80
CA SER A 93 3.14 -4.47 2.70
C SER A 93 3.78 -4.07 4.04
N GLY A 94 3.00 -3.91 5.12
CA GLY A 94 3.53 -3.48 6.42
C GLY A 94 3.97 -2.03 6.49
N ASN A 95 3.48 -1.18 5.59
CA ASN A 95 3.80 0.25 5.53
C ASN A 95 2.59 1.11 5.92
N LEU A 96 1.98 0.76 7.04
CA LEU A 96 0.82 1.49 7.56
C LEU A 96 1.13 2.95 7.91
N VAL A 97 2.41 3.28 8.17
CA VAL A 97 2.85 4.66 8.44
C VAL A 97 2.60 5.57 7.25
N SER A 98 2.85 5.08 6.03
CA SER A 98 2.61 5.84 4.80
C SER A 98 1.13 6.20 4.60
N SER A 99 0.22 5.39 5.16
CA SER A 99 -1.21 5.61 5.08
C SER A 99 -1.73 6.81 5.89
N LYS A 100 -0.90 7.39 6.78
CA LYS A 100 -1.28 8.60 7.55
C LYS A 100 -1.59 9.81 6.66
N HIS A 101 -1.05 9.84 5.44
CA HIS A 101 -1.29 10.89 4.46
C HIS A 101 -2.54 10.66 3.61
N LEU A 102 -3.15 9.47 3.71
CA LEU A 102 -4.39 9.13 3.03
C LEU A 102 -5.57 9.75 3.78
N ASN A 103 -5.88 11.00 3.43
CA ASN A 103 -7.04 11.71 3.98
C ASN A 103 -8.33 10.97 3.58
N GLY A 104 -9.24 10.79 4.53
CA GLY A 104 -10.60 10.29 4.27
C GLY A 104 -10.88 8.85 4.72
N LEU A 105 -9.88 8.03 5.08
CA LEU A 105 -10.14 6.65 5.52
C LEU A 105 -10.42 6.50 7.02
N TYR A 106 -9.80 7.37 7.83
CA TYR A 106 -9.94 7.37 9.28
C TYR A 106 -10.04 8.81 9.79
N LYS A 107 -10.88 9.02 10.82
CA LYS A 107 -10.92 10.26 11.61
C LYS A 107 -10.75 9.89 13.07
N GLU A 108 -9.73 10.43 13.73
CA GLU A 108 -9.48 10.19 15.17
C GLU A 108 -9.49 8.69 15.54
N ASN A 109 -8.79 7.87 14.74
CA ASN A 109 -8.76 6.40 14.84
C ASN A 109 -10.09 5.67 14.57
N GLN A 110 -11.19 6.38 14.29
CA GLN A 110 -12.42 5.77 13.82
C GLN A 110 -12.36 5.56 12.31
N LYS A 111 -12.71 4.33 11.90
CA LYS A 111 -12.81 3.94 10.50
C LYS A 111 -14.02 4.62 9.86
N LEU A 112 -13.79 5.37 8.78
CA LEU A 112 -14.84 6.08 8.06
C LEU A 112 -15.51 5.22 6.98
N HIS A 113 -14.78 4.25 6.41
CA HIS A 113 -15.25 3.46 5.27
C HIS A 113 -15.12 1.97 5.52
N ASN A 114 -16.11 1.20 5.06
CA ASN A 114 -16.12 -0.26 5.08
C ASN A 114 -15.38 -0.85 3.86
N PHE A 115 -14.54 -1.88 4.08
CA PHE A 115 -13.79 -2.60 3.04
C PHE A 115 -14.33 -4.02 2.77
N GLY A 116 -15.36 -4.43 3.51
CA GLY A 116 -15.90 -5.78 3.59
C GLY A 116 -15.46 -6.46 4.90
N THR A 117 -16.34 -7.23 5.54
CA THR A 117 -16.15 -7.72 6.91
C THR A 117 -14.82 -8.44 7.15
N THR A 118 -14.40 -9.31 6.22
CA THR A 118 -13.13 -10.03 6.33
C THR A 118 -11.92 -9.10 6.21
N LEU A 119 -11.96 -8.19 5.25
CA LEU A 119 -10.87 -7.26 4.99
C LEU A 119 -10.77 -6.21 6.11
N ASP A 120 -11.91 -5.79 6.65
CA ASP A 120 -11.96 -4.94 7.83
C ASP A 120 -11.28 -5.58 9.03
N PHE A 121 -11.50 -6.88 9.25
CA PHE A 121 -10.86 -7.63 10.33
C PHE A 121 -9.35 -7.76 10.10
N GLU A 122 -8.93 -8.09 8.87
CA GLU A 122 -7.52 -8.14 8.46
C GLU A 122 -6.82 -6.79 8.74
N LEU A 123 -7.40 -5.68 8.27
CA LEU A 123 -6.87 -4.34 8.43
C LEU A 123 -6.86 -3.92 9.90
N ALA A 124 -7.90 -4.24 10.67
CA ALA A 124 -7.93 -3.97 12.11
C ALA A 124 -6.81 -4.73 12.85
N THR A 125 -6.57 -5.99 12.47
CA THR A 125 -5.50 -6.82 13.02
C THR A 125 -4.13 -6.21 12.72
N HIS A 126 -3.87 -5.80 11.48
CA HIS A 126 -2.62 -5.12 11.13
C HIS A 126 -2.43 -3.79 11.85
N ARG A 127 -3.51 -3.00 12.00
CA ARG A 127 -3.47 -1.76 12.80
C ARG A 127 -3.13 -2.03 14.26
N PHE A 128 -3.76 -3.03 14.86
CA PHE A 128 -3.47 -3.42 16.24
C PHE A 128 -2.03 -3.93 16.38
N GLU A 129 -1.58 -4.75 15.44
CA GLU A 129 -0.23 -5.31 15.44
C GLU A 129 0.84 -4.21 15.34
N LEU A 130 0.65 -3.26 14.43
CA LEU A 130 1.64 -2.21 14.14
C LEU A 130 1.47 -0.96 15.02
N GLY A 131 0.35 -0.85 15.74
CA GLY A 131 0.07 0.24 16.67
C GLY A 131 0.73 0.01 18.01
N LYS A 132 1.38 1.04 18.54
CA LYS A 132 1.93 1.05 19.90
C LYS A 132 1.49 2.33 20.59
N ASP A 133 0.95 2.19 21.79
CA ASP A 133 0.53 3.34 22.59
C ASP A 133 1.71 3.93 23.37
N PHE A 134 1.87 5.25 23.20
CA PHE A 134 2.81 6.08 23.95
C PHE A 134 2.04 7.23 24.57
N ASP A 135 1.92 7.26 25.91
CA ASP A 135 1.28 8.33 26.67
C ASP A 135 -0.09 8.78 26.11
N GLY A 136 -0.95 7.80 25.81
CA GLY A 136 -2.30 8.05 25.29
C GLY A 136 -2.38 8.37 23.79
N LYS A 137 -1.26 8.28 23.05
CA LYS A 137 -1.21 8.41 21.59
C LYS A 137 -0.73 7.11 20.95
N THR A 138 -1.54 6.56 20.05
CA THR A 138 -1.14 5.40 19.24
C THR A 138 -0.23 5.84 18.10
N ILE A 139 1.00 5.32 18.08
CA ILE A 139 1.94 5.48 16.98
C ILE A 139 1.96 4.17 16.19
N PHE A 140 1.75 4.26 14.88
CA PHE A 140 1.89 3.12 13.98
C PHE A 140 3.34 3.01 13.49
N PHE A 141 3.86 1.80 13.49
CA PHE A 141 5.17 1.41 12.97
C PHE A 141 5.07 0.70 11.62
N THR A 142 6.19 0.64 10.89
CA THR A 142 6.37 -0.38 9.85
C THR A 142 6.76 -1.73 10.50
N HIS A 143 6.65 -2.85 9.77
CA HIS A 143 7.14 -4.13 10.28
C HIS A 143 8.63 -4.07 10.68
N TYR A 144 9.46 -3.37 9.91
CA TYR A 144 10.86 -3.15 10.26
C TYR A 144 11.02 -2.37 11.57
N GLN A 145 10.34 -1.24 11.71
CA GLN A 145 10.40 -0.42 12.92
C GLN A 145 9.92 -1.18 14.15
N LYS A 146 8.84 -1.95 14.02
CA LYS A 146 8.34 -2.81 15.10
C LYS A 146 9.35 -3.89 15.48
N SER A 147 9.90 -4.60 14.50
CA SER A 147 10.93 -5.63 14.76
C SER A 147 12.17 -5.05 15.42
N LEU A 148 12.61 -3.85 15.00
CA LEU A 148 13.72 -3.14 15.64
C LEU A 148 13.37 -2.79 17.09
N TRP A 149 12.17 -2.28 17.33
CA TRP A 149 11.70 -1.90 18.66
C TRP A 149 11.66 -3.08 19.63
N GLU A 150 11.07 -4.21 19.22
CA GLU A 150 10.97 -5.43 20.04
C GLU A 150 12.36 -5.99 20.41
N LYS A 151 13.32 -5.92 19.48
CA LYS A 151 14.70 -6.33 19.73
C LYS A 151 15.43 -5.38 20.70
N LEU A 152 15.12 -4.08 20.66
CA LEU A 152 15.65 -3.10 21.61
C LEU A 152 15.07 -3.34 23.02
N GLU A 153 13.76 -3.56 23.13
CA GLU A 153 13.10 -3.87 24.42
C GLU A 153 13.62 -5.17 25.06
N SER A 154 13.94 -6.18 24.25
CA SER A 154 14.49 -7.46 24.74
C SER A 154 15.97 -7.43 25.11
N GLY A 155 16.65 -6.28 24.97
CA GLY A 155 18.06 -6.13 25.34
C GLY A 155 19.03 -6.86 24.42
N VAL A 156 18.58 -7.26 23.22
CA VAL A 156 19.45 -7.88 22.21
C VAL A 156 20.31 -6.78 21.58
N ASN A 157 21.62 -6.99 21.49
CA ASN A 157 22.51 -6.08 20.76
C ASN A 157 22.17 -6.12 19.26
N ILE A 158 21.65 -5.02 18.73
CA ILE A 158 21.32 -4.89 17.31
C ILE A 158 22.36 -3.96 16.67
N ALA A 159 23.06 -4.45 15.65
CA ALA A 159 23.76 -3.60 14.71
C ALA A 159 22.80 -3.23 13.58
N VAL A 160 22.61 -1.94 13.34
CA VAL A 160 21.85 -1.42 12.19
C VAL A 160 22.88 -1.08 11.11
N SER A 161 22.79 -1.72 9.94
CA SER A 161 23.63 -1.47 8.76
C SER A 161 22.79 -0.98 7.60
#